data_AF-A0A430SI71-F1
#
_entry.id   AF-A0A430SI71-F1
#
_cell.length_a   1.000
_cell.length_b   1.000
_cell.length_c   1.000
_cell.angle_alpha   90.00
_cell.angle_beta   90.00
_cell.angle_gamma   90.00
#
_symmetry.space_group_name_H-M   'P 1'
#
loop_
_entity.id
_entity.type
_entity.pdbx_description
1 polymer ?
#
loop_
_entity_poly.entity_id
_entity_poly.type
_entity_poly.pdbx_seq_one_letter_code
_entity_poly.pdbx_strand_id
1 'polypeptide(L)' 'MPHWSTVYPYFRKWQKEGVWEKVAQALVRRDREREGRYASPSALVMDSQSVVTGIARILQTGEKGGPVDTTGRRSRA' A
#
# COMPACT_ATOMS: atom_id res chain seq x y z
N MET A 1 16.02 16.44 13.85
CA MET A 1 15.61 15.02 13.87
C MET A 1 16.74 14.18 14.42
N PRO A 2 16.47 13.07 15.12
CA PRO A 2 17.52 12.20 15.65
C PRO A 2 18.36 11.58 14.52
N HIS A 3 19.63 11.29 14.82
CA HIS A 3 20.54 10.69 13.84
C HIS A 3 20.06 9.29 13.44
N TRP A 4 20.22 8.93 12.17
CA TRP A 4 19.68 7.67 11.62
C TRP A 4 20.23 6.44 12.34
N SER A 5 21.48 6.49 12.82
CA SER A 5 22.12 5.41 13.58
C SER A 5 21.44 5.14 14.93
N THR A 6 20.67 6.10 15.45
CA THR A 6 19.88 5.93 16.67
C THR A 6 18.56 5.23 16.39
N VAL A 7 17.91 5.50 15.25
CA VAL A 7 16.55 5.01 14.96
C VAL A 7 16.57 3.68 14.20
N TYR A 8 17.49 3.52 13.25
CA TYR A 8 17.53 2.36 12.37
C TYR A 8 17.71 1.02 13.08
N PRO A 9 18.51 0.90 14.16
CA PRO A 9 18.62 -0.37 14.90
C PRO A 9 17.29 -0.84 15.49
N TYR A 10 16.48 0.07 16.05
CA TYR A 10 15.16 -0.28 16.57
C TYR A 10 14.21 -0.72 15.46
N PHE A 11 14.19 0.02 14.34
CA PHE A 11 13.40 -0.35 13.17
C PHE A 11 13.74 -1.76 12.68
N ARG A 12 15.04 -2.07 12.55
CA ARG A 12 15.51 -3.39 12.11
C ARG A 12 15.18 -4.49 13.12
N LYS A 13 15.25 -4.20 14.42
CA LYS A 13 14.85 -5.14 15.48
C LYS A 13 13.37 -5.45 15.37
N TRP A 14 12.51 -4.44 15.29
CA TRP A 14 11.07 -4.60 15.17
C TRP A 14 10.64 -5.32 13.91
N GLN A 15 11.32 -5.06 12.78
CA GLN A 15 11.11 -5.81 11.55
C GLN A 15 11.41 -7.30 11.73
N LYS A 16 12.52 -7.65 12.39
CA LYS A 16 12.87 -9.06 12.67
C LYS A 16 11.88 -9.73 13.64
N GLU A 17 11.36 -8.98 14.61
CA GLU A 17 10.44 -9.48 15.64
C GLU A 17 8.97 -9.54 15.18
N GLY A 18 8.68 -9.14 13.94
CA GLY A 18 7.34 -9.12 13.37
C GLY A 18 6.40 -8.12 14.07
N VAL A 19 6.96 -7.01 14.59
CA VAL A 19 6.18 -6.02 15.35
C VAL A 19 5.16 -5.31 14.47
N TRP A 20 5.51 -5.03 13.22
CA TRP A 20 4.62 -4.37 12.27
C TRP A 20 3.36 -5.19 11.99
N GLU A 21 3.53 -6.50 11.81
CA GLU A 21 2.44 -7.45 11.59
C GLU A 21 1.52 -7.52 12.80
N LYS A 22 2.09 -7.55 14.02
CA LYS A 22 1.32 -7.55 15.27
C LYS A 22 0.51 -6.27 15.42
N VAL A 23 1.11 -5.10 15.14
CA VAL A 23 0.43 -3.81 15.20
C VAL A 23 -0.69 -3.75 14.16
N ALA A 24 -0.43 -4.14 12.91
CA ALA A 24 -1.43 -4.17 11.86
C ALA A 24 -2.61 -5.08 12.23
N GLN A 25 -2.36 -6.28 12.73
CA GLN A 25 -3.41 -7.20 13.18
C GLN A 25 -4.23 -6.62 14.34
N ALA A 26 -3.58 -5.97 15.31
CA ALA A 26 -4.29 -5.36 16.44
C ALA A 26 -5.18 -4.19 15.98
N LEU A 27 -4.70 -3.36 15.07
CA LEU A 27 -5.47 -2.26 14.50
C LEU A 27 -6.66 -2.77 13.68
N VAL A 28 -6.45 -3.75 12.80
CA VAL A 28 -7.52 -4.33 11.98
C VAL A 28 -8.60 -4.97 12.86
N ARG A 29 -8.24 -5.70 13.91
CA ARG A 29 -9.22 -6.30 14.84
C ARG A 29 -10.07 -5.24 15.52
N ARG A 30 -9.43 -4.21 16.09
CA ARG A 30 -10.13 -3.08 16.73
C ARG A 30 -11.05 -2.35 15.74
N ASP A 31 -10.61 -2.21 14.50
CA ASP A 31 -11.37 -1.57 13.45
C ASP A 31 -12.65 -2.33 13.09
N ARG A 32 -12.51 -3.65 12.89
CA ARG A 32 -13.64 -4.54 12.61
C ARG A 32 -14.64 -4.58 13.76
N GLU A 33 -14.16 -4.70 15.00
CA GLU A 33 -15.03 -4.69 16.19
C GLU A 33 -15.80 -3.37 16.32
N ARG A 34 -15.15 -2.23 16.03
CA ARG A 34 -15.80 -0.91 16.04
C ARG A 34 -16.93 -0.81 15.02
N GLU A 35 -16.82 -1.50 13.91
CA GLU A 35 -17.85 -1.59 12.86
C GLU A 35 -18.87 -2.72 13.10
N GLY A 36 -18.83 -3.40 14.26
CA GLY A 36 -19.72 -4.51 14.58
C GLY A 36 -19.44 -5.80 13.80
N ARG A 37 -18.26 -5.91 13.17
CA ARG A 37 -17.82 -7.11 12.44
C ARG A 37 -17.00 -8.01 13.37
N TYR A 38 -16.96 -9.32 13.05
CA TYR A 38 -16.09 -10.26 13.78
C TYR A 38 -14.61 -9.86 13.65
N ALA A 39 -13.87 -9.95 14.76
CA ALA A 39 -12.48 -9.51 14.86
C ALA A 39 -11.55 -10.22 13.88
N SER A 40 -11.76 -11.53 13.70
CA SER A 40 -11.07 -12.28 12.65
C SER A 40 -11.81 -12.12 11.31
N PRO A 41 -11.13 -11.75 10.22
CA PRO A 41 -11.74 -11.79 8.89
C PRO A 41 -12.00 -13.23 8.47
N SER A 42 -13.03 -13.45 7.65
CA SER A 42 -13.32 -14.74 7.00
C SER A 42 -12.55 -14.94 5.69
N ALA A 43 -11.99 -13.87 5.12
CA ALA A 43 -11.21 -13.88 3.89
C ALA A 43 -10.02 -12.92 4.01
N LEU A 44 -8.89 -13.31 3.41
CA LEU A 44 -7.66 -12.51 3.36
C LEU A 44 -7.49 -11.92 1.95
N VAL A 45 -7.36 -10.59 1.86
CA VAL A 45 -6.96 -9.90 0.62
C VAL A 45 -5.45 -9.64 0.70
N MET A 46 -4.70 -10.25 -0.21
CA MET A 46 -3.27 -9.98 -0.39
C MET A 46 -3.11 -9.17 -1.67
N ASP A 47 -2.62 -7.94 -1.53
CA ASP A 47 -2.26 -7.06 -2.64
C ASP A 47 -0.75 -6.81 -2.60
N SER A 48 -0.14 -6.66 -3.77
CA SER A 48 1.28 -6.31 -3.89
C SER A 48 1.41 -4.95 -4.56
N GLN A 49 1.88 -3.96 -3.79
CA GLN A 49 2.14 -2.62 -4.31
C GLN A 49 3.63 -2.39 -4.49
N SER A 50 4.04 -2.03 -5.70
CA SER A 50 5.43 -1.64 -5.97
C SER A 50 5.66 -0.19 -5.57
N VAL A 51 6.71 0.06 -4.77
CA VAL A 51 7.16 1.43 -4.47
C VAL A 51 8.25 1.80 -5.46
N VAL A 52 7.98 2.81 -6.29
CA VAL A 52 8.97 3.34 -7.23
C VAL A 52 10.04 4.11 -6.45
N THR A 53 11.29 3.66 -6.55
CA THR A 53 12.45 4.26 -5.88
C THR A 53 13.47 4.78 -6.90
N GLY A 54 14.22 5.83 -6.53
CA GLY A 54 15.36 6.34 -7.32
C GLY A 54 15.00 6.81 -8.74
N ILE A 55 15.88 6.50 -9.69
CA ILE A 55 15.81 6.93 -11.11
C ILE A 55 14.49 6.48 -11.77
N ALA A 56 13.91 5.36 -11.35
CA ALA A 56 12.64 4.88 -11.87
C ALA A 56 11.50 5.90 -11.68
N ARG A 57 11.57 6.76 -10.64
CA ARG A 57 10.60 7.85 -10.46
C ARG A 57 10.79 8.96 -11.50
N ILE A 58 12.03 9.30 -11.82
CA ILE A 58 12.35 10.34 -12.81
C ILE A 58 11.91 9.88 -14.20
N LEU A 59 12.18 8.62 -14.55
CA LEU A 59 11.84 8.05 -15.87
C LEU A 59 10.32 7.91 -16.08
N GLN A 60 9.54 7.59 -15.04
CA GLN A 60 8.07 7.52 -15.14
C GLN A 60 7.38 8.89 -15.29
N THR A 61 8.10 10.00 -15.03
CA THR A 61 7.54 11.36 -15.16
C THR A 61 7.55 11.83 -16.64
N GLY A 62 8.23 11.12 -17.54
CA GLY A 62 8.34 11.46 -18.97
C GLY A 62 7.27 10.86 -19.88
N GLU A 63 6.49 9.89 -19.41
CA GLU A 63 5.49 9.19 -20.24
C GLU A 63 4.10 9.25 -19.61
N LYS A 64 3.56 10.46 -19.47
CA LYS A 64 2.11 10.66 -19.27
C LYS A 64 1.54 11.34 -20.51
N GLY A 65 1.63 10.64 -21.65
CA GLY A 65 0.76 10.90 -22.79
C GLY A 65 -0.66 10.48 -22.42
N GLY A 66 -1.62 11.41 -22.56
CA GLY A 66 -2.99 11.26 -22.07
C GLY A 66 -3.80 10.13 -22.74
N PRO A 67 -5.01 9.85 -22.23
CA PRO A 67 -5.88 8.85 -22.84
C PRO A 67 -6.29 9.30 -24.25
N VAL A 68 -5.93 8.51 -25.26
CA VAL A 68 -6.57 8.56 -26.58
C VAL A 68 -7.99 8.04 -26.42
N ASP A 69 -8.94 8.96 -26.38
CA ASP A 69 -10.36 8.69 -26.58
C ASP A 69 -10.58 8.49 -28.08
N THR A 70 -10.86 7.24 -28.48
CA THR A 70 -11.48 6.96 -29.79
C THR A 70 -12.84 6.34 -29.54
N THR A 71 -13.78 7.15 -29.05
CA THR A 71 -15.21 6.84 -29.07
C THR A 71 -15.73 6.93 -30.51
N GLY A 72 -15.72 5.80 -31.22
CA GLY A 72 -16.41 5.64 -32.50
C GLY A 72 -17.86 5.17 -32.31
N ARG A 73 -18.77 6.09 -31.95
CA ARG A 73 -20.22 5.83 -32.01
C ARG A 73 -20.74 6.22 -33.39
N ARG A 74 -21.17 5.25 -34.21
CA ARG A 74 -22.26 5.47 -35.19
C ARG A 74 -23.23 4.30 -35.20
N SER A 75 -24.44 4.63 -34.77
CA SER A 75 -25.67 3.86 -34.89
C SER A 75 -26.10 3.73 -36.35
N ARG A 76 -26.83 2.65 -36.63
CA ARG A 76 -27.53 2.31 -37.86
C ARG A 76 -28.44 3.44 -38.37
N ALA A 77 -28.54 3.53 -39.69
CA ALA A 77 -29.77 3.76 -40.44
C ALA A 77 -29.82 2.69 -41.55
#